data_AF-A0A2G9R6X8-F1
#
_entry.id   AF-A0A2G9R6X8-F1
#
_cell.length_a   1.000
_cell.length_b   1.000
_cell.length_c   1.000
_cell.angle_alpha   90.00
_cell.angle_beta   90.00
_cell.angle_gamma   90.00
#
_symmetry.space_group_name_H-M   'P 1'
#
loop_
_entity.id
_entity.type
_entity.pdbx_description
1 polymer ?
#
loop_
_entity_poly.entity_id
_entity_poly.type
_entity_poly.pdbx_seq_one_letter_code
_entity_poly.pdbx_strand_id
1 'polypeptide(L)'
;LAITLMDTSTDKDPDVQEQIYSSLCFMGETAMVEVLESCDSYLRQNKLSTTHRTIILRAMETIVRENLSKLNKDTAKMVILLASNEMTKSKGLAVAFGICSAHHLDDTLEKLSEFLKSDIMKKHVNFFNLFKDRADGDLEKIKSALILCYGYVAVYAPTELVLPRIESDILRNVFLYFHTKVLGIKVEPKVQCSSLPANLLSSLCSAIHYARKIRAERGPRGRAVGGGYITWWGQMRC
;
A
#
# COMPACT_ATOMS: atom_id res chain seq x y z
N LEU A 1 9.74 -6.01 25.55
CA LEU A 1 8.38 -6.60 25.62
C LEU A 1 7.85 -6.96 24.23
N ALA A 2 7.74 -5.98 23.30
CA ALA A 2 7.21 -6.23 21.95
C ALA A 2 7.95 -7.33 21.18
N ILE A 3 9.30 -7.35 21.22
CA ILE A 3 10.12 -8.38 20.55
C ILE A 3 9.82 -9.78 21.11
N THR A 4 9.79 -9.93 22.44
CA THR A 4 9.47 -11.20 23.11
C THR A 4 8.08 -11.72 22.73
N LEU A 5 7.11 -10.82 22.55
CA LEU A 5 5.76 -11.16 22.11
C LEU A 5 5.70 -11.51 20.60
N MET A 6 6.56 -10.92 19.78
CA MET A 6 6.69 -11.31 18.38
C MET A 6 7.37 -12.67 18.22
N ASP A 7 8.26 -13.08 19.13
CA ASP A 7 8.83 -14.44 19.11
C ASP A 7 7.78 -15.53 19.35
N THR A 8 6.78 -15.24 20.20
CA THR A 8 5.62 -16.13 20.39
C THR A 8 4.72 -16.22 19.15
N SER A 9 4.87 -15.33 18.16
CA SER A 9 4.06 -15.34 16.93
C SER A 9 4.41 -16.47 15.98
N THR A 10 5.47 -17.22 16.27
CA THR A 10 5.84 -18.41 15.51
C THR A 10 4.92 -19.62 15.78
N ASP A 11 4.01 -19.49 16.75
CA ASP A 11 2.98 -20.47 17.05
C ASP A 11 1.99 -20.64 15.87
N LYS A 12 1.51 -21.87 15.68
CA LYS A 12 0.55 -22.21 14.63
C LYS A 12 -0.90 -22.01 15.07
N ASP A 13 -1.13 -21.84 16.36
CA ASP A 13 -2.46 -21.63 16.93
C ASP A 13 -3.00 -20.23 16.53
N PRO A 14 -4.12 -20.16 15.80
CA PRO A 14 -4.72 -18.89 15.39
C PRO A 14 -5.15 -18.02 16.57
N ASP A 15 -5.53 -18.60 17.71
CA ASP A 15 -5.95 -17.84 18.88
C ASP A 15 -4.73 -17.14 19.53
N VAL A 16 -3.58 -17.83 19.58
CA VAL A 16 -2.32 -17.24 20.03
C VAL A 16 -1.88 -16.11 19.10
N GLN A 17 -2.00 -16.32 17.78
CA GLN A 17 -1.70 -15.31 16.77
C GLN A 17 -2.57 -14.05 16.92
N GLU A 18 -3.87 -14.23 17.19
CA GLU A 18 -4.78 -13.11 17.41
C GLU A 18 -4.48 -12.38 18.72
N GLN A 19 -4.15 -13.10 19.80
CA GLN A 19 -3.74 -12.49 21.06
C GLN A 19 -2.47 -11.63 20.91
N ILE A 20 -1.52 -12.08 20.09
CA ILE A 20 -0.31 -11.31 19.78
C ILE A 20 -0.66 -10.04 19.01
N TYR A 21 -1.54 -10.14 18.00
CA TYR A 21 -2.05 -8.97 17.30
C TYR A 21 -2.71 -7.97 18.26
N SER A 22 -3.63 -8.42 19.12
CA SER A 22 -4.33 -7.56 20.08
C SER A 22 -3.36 -6.90 21.05
N SER A 23 -2.37 -7.67 21.54
CA SER A 23 -1.35 -7.17 22.47
C SER A 23 -0.47 -6.10 21.83
N LEU A 24 -0.02 -6.29 20.58
CA LEU A 24 0.74 -5.27 19.85
C LEU A 24 -0.08 -3.99 19.66
N CYS A 25 -1.36 -4.12 19.30
CA CYS A 25 -2.25 -2.97 19.14
C CYS A 25 -2.42 -2.20 20.45
N PHE A 26 -2.68 -2.91 21.55
CA PHE A 26 -2.81 -2.31 22.88
C PHE A 26 -1.53 -1.56 23.30
N MET A 27 -0.35 -2.15 23.06
CA MET A 27 0.92 -1.46 23.33
C MET A 27 1.06 -0.18 22.48
N GLY A 28 0.64 -0.24 21.21
CA GLY A 28 0.70 0.90 20.29
C GLY A 28 -0.22 2.06 20.66
N GLU A 29 -1.22 1.87 21.52
CA GLU A 29 -2.05 2.97 22.04
C GLU A 29 -1.24 3.95 22.90
N THR A 30 -0.21 3.44 23.59
CA THR A 30 0.63 4.21 24.53
C THR A 30 2.01 4.52 23.96
N ALA A 31 2.61 3.59 23.21
CA ALA A 31 3.98 3.64 22.71
C ALA A 31 4.07 3.32 21.21
N MET A 32 3.33 4.09 20.39
CA MET A 32 3.24 3.85 18.94
C MET A 32 4.62 3.75 18.27
N VAL A 33 5.51 4.72 18.53
CA VAL A 33 6.79 4.82 17.82
C VAL A 33 7.68 3.63 18.15
N GLU A 34 7.82 3.34 19.44
CA GLU A 34 8.66 2.26 19.96
C GLU A 34 8.18 0.87 19.49
N VAL A 35 6.86 0.68 19.41
CA VAL A 35 6.27 -0.56 18.90
C VAL A 35 6.52 -0.71 17.39
N LEU A 36 6.36 0.36 16.61
CA LEU A 36 6.62 0.33 15.17
C LEU A 36 8.10 0.07 14.87
N GLU A 37 9.03 0.68 15.61
CA GLU A 37 10.47 0.42 15.50
C GLU A 37 10.83 -1.01 15.86
N SER A 38 10.23 -1.53 16.94
CA SER A 38 10.40 -2.93 17.35
C SER A 38 9.94 -3.88 16.24
N CYS A 39 8.77 -3.61 15.64
CA CYS A 39 8.23 -4.41 14.54
C CYS A 39 9.14 -4.37 13.30
N ASP A 40 9.66 -3.19 12.92
CA ASP A 40 10.59 -3.08 11.79
C ASP A 40 11.86 -3.91 12.02
N SER A 41 12.50 -3.70 13.17
CA SER A 41 13.72 -4.42 13.54
C SER A 41 13.50 -5.93 13.47
N TYR A 42 12.36 -6.39 14.02
CA TYR A 42 11.97 -7.79 13.98
C TYR A 42 11.76 -8.33 12.56
N LEU A 43 11.04 -7.58 11.71
CA LEU A 43 10.74 -7.93 10.33
C LEU A 43 11.97 -7.99 9.42
N ARG A 44 13.05 -7.27 9.78
CA ARG A 44 14.33 -7.26 9.06
C ARG A 44 15.26 -8.38 9.49
N GLN A 45 15.33 -8.67 10.79
CA GLN A 45 16.25 -9.64 11.35
C GLN A 45 15.76 -11.08 11.19
N ASN A 46 14.44 -11.29 11.13
CA ASN A 46 13.85 -12.63 11.15
C ASN A 46 13.28 -13.06 9.80
N LYS A 47 13.61 -14.30 9.40
CA LYS A 47 13.00 -14.96 8.25
C LYS A 47 11.66 -15.58 8.68
N LEU A 48 10.60 -14.77 8.60
CA LEU A 48 9.26 -15.16 9.02
C LEU A 48 8.47 -15.87 7.91
N SER A 49 7.54 -16.73 8.31
CA SER A 49 6.50 -17.23 7.40
C SER A 49 5.61 -16.07 6.92
N THR A 50 4.94 -16.25 5.79
CA THR A 50 4.00 -15.23 5.28
C THR A 50 2.89 -14.93 6.29
N THR A 51 2.41 -15.94 7.01
CA THR A 51 1.38 -15.80 8.04
C THR A 51 1.85 -14.91 9.20
N HIS A 52 2.99 -15.22 9.80
CA HIS A 52 3.51 -14.45 10.94
C HIS A 52 3.86 -13.03 10.56
N ARG A 53 4.45 -12.85 9.36
CA ARG A 53 4.70 -11.53 8.81
C ARG A 53 3.41 -10.73 8.68
N THR A 54 2.34 -11.34 8.19
CA THR A 54 1.05 -10.67 7.98
C THR A 54 0.44 -10.15 9.28
N ILE A 55 0.57 -10.90 10.38
CA ILE A 55 0.07 -10.48 11.70
C ILE A 55 0.76 -9.20 12.18
N ILE A 56 2.08 -9.16 12.09
CA ILE A 56 2.87 -7.98 12.50
C ILE A 56 2.52 -6.78 11.62
N LEU A 57 2.48 -6.96 10.29
CA LEU A 57 2.13 -5.88 9.36
C LEU A 57 0.69 -5.37 9.61
N ARG A 58 -0.27 -6.26 9.94
CA ARG A 58 -1.66 -5.89 10.30
C ARG A 58 -1.72 -5.09 11.60
N ALA A 59 -0.94 -5.48 12.61
CA ALA A 59 -0.85 -4.73 13.87
C ALA A 59 -0.27 -3.32 13.63
N MET A 60 0.86 -3.22 12.91
CA MET A 60 1.46 -1.93 12.55
C MET A 60 0.48 -1.01 11.81
N GLU A 61 -0.27 -1.57 10.87
CA GLU A 61 -1.29 -0.85 10.11
C GLU A 61 -2.41 -0.32 10.98
N THR A 62 -2.88 -1.12 11.94
CA THR A 62 -3.93 -0.72 12.90
C THR A 62 -3.40 0.37 13.83
N ILE A 63 -2.20 0.22 14.38
CA ILE A 63 -1.56 1.21 15.26
C ILE A 63 -1.44 2.57 14.55
N VAL A 64 -0.99 2.58 13.29
CA VAL A 64 -0.89 3.81 12.48
C VAL A 64 -2.26 4.42 12.23
N ARG A 65 -3.28 3.60 11.94
CA ARG A 65 -4.64 4.07 11.69
C ARG A 65 -5.25 4.74 12.91
N GLU A 66 -5.17 4.09 14.07
CA GLU A 66 -5.80 4.59 15.31
C GLU A 66 -5.06 5.81 15.89
N ASN A 67 -3.82 6.07 15.48
CA ASN A 67 -3.02 7.20 15.93
C ASN A 67 -2.74 8.23 14.83
N LEU A 68 -3.55 8.30 13.78
CA LEU A 68 -3.35 9.21 12.65
C LEU A 68 -3.16 10.68 13.09
N SER A 69 -3.93 11.14 14.07
CA SER A 69 -3.82 12.52 14.59
C SER A 69 -2.52 12.81 15.34
N LYS A 70 -1.84 11.77 15.83
CA LYS A 70 -0.55 11.87 16.53
C LYS A 70 0.64 11.60 15.60
N LEU A 71 0.39 11.28 14.34
CA LEU A 71 1.42 10.94 13.36
C LEU A 71 2.17 12.20 12.94
N ASN A 72 3.27 12.50 13.65
CA ASN A 72 4.16 13.57 13.28
C ASN A 72 5.02 13.19 12.04
N LYS A 73 5.71 14.20 11.49
CA LYS A 73 6.52 14.04 10.26
C LYS A 73 7.57 12.94 10.37
N ASP A 74 8.25 12.82 11.50
CA ASP A 74 9.34 11.85 11.67
C ASP A 74 8.78 10.42 11.73
N THR A 75 7.67 10.22 12.45
CA THR A 75 6.97 8.94 12.52
C THR A 75 6.39 8.54 11.16
N ALA A 76 5.82 9.49 10.42
CA ALA A 76 5.31 9.27 9.07
C ALA A 76 6.44 8.82 8.13
N LYS A 77 7.59 9.50 8.16
CA LYS A 77 8.78 9.13 7.37
C LYS A 77 9.28 7.75 7.71
N MET A 78 9.30 7.39 8.99
CA MET A 78 9.62 6.03 9.42
C MET A 78 8.66 5.04 8.76
N VAL A 79 7.34 5.15 8.96
CA VAL A 79 6.34 4.22 8.40
C VAL A 79 6.43 4.13 6.88
N ILE A 80 6.63 5.25 6.20
CA ILE A 80 6.83 5.35 4.75
C ILE A 80 8.05 4.52 4.33
N LEU A 81 9.18 4.65 5.04
CA LEU A 81 10.39 3.87 4.79
C LEU A 81 10.17 2.37 5.08
N LEU A 82 9.48 2.04 6.18
CA LEU A 82 9.18 0.66 6.57
C LEU A 82 8.38 -0.03 5.47
N ALA A 83 7.26 0.56 5.08
CA ALA A 83 6.39 -0.03 4.08
C ALA A 83 7.06 -0.09 2.70
N SER A 84 7.88 0.91 2.33
CA SER A 84 8.68 0.87 1.09
C SER A 84 9.64 -0.33 1.04
N ASN A 85 10.29 -0.66 2.17
CA ASN A 85 11.15 -1.84 2.26
C ASN A 85 10.36 -3.16 2.19
N GLU A 86 9.10 -3.13 2.61
CA GLU A 86 8.20 -4.29 2.63
C GLU A 86 7.50 -4.56 1.29
N MET A 87 7.42 -3.59 0.37
CA MET A 87 6.77 -3.73 -0.94
C MET A 87 7.31 -4.91 -1.78
N THR A 88 8.55 -5.34 -1.54
CA THR A 88 9.18 -6.51 -2.20
C THR A 88 8.80 -7.86 -1.60
N LYS A 89 8.21 -7.88 -0.41
CA LYS A 89 7.93 -9.09 0.37
C LYS A 89 6.44 -9.29 0.60
N SER A 90 5.69 -8.20 0.78
CA SER A 90 4.28 -8.23 1.16
C SER A 90 3.55 -6.96 0.74
N LYS A 91 2.23 -7.09 0.59
CA LYS A 91 1.30 -5.96 0.39
C LYS A 91 0.78 -5.38 1.73
N GLY A 92 1.15 -6.00 2.85
CA GLY A 92 0.51 -5.80 4.16
C GLY A 92 0.62 -4.40 4.76
N LEU A 93 1.60 -3.58 4.35
CA LEU A 93 1.74 -2.19 4.82
C LEU A 93 1.27 -1.14 3.81
N ALA A 94 0.70 -1.53 2.66
CA ALA A 94 0.25 -0.57 1.65
C ALA A 94 -0.80 0.41 2.19
N VAL A 95 -1.67 -0.05 3.10
CA VAL A 95 -2.68 0.79 3.76
C VAL A 95 -2.02 1.78 4.70
N ALA A 96 -1.13 1.31 5.58
CA ALA A 96 -0.39 2.16 6.53
C ALA A 96 0.41 3.26 5.81
N PHE A 97 1.06 2.90 4.70
CA PHE A 97 1.76 3.83 3.82
C PHE A 97 0.82 4.90 3.26
N GLY A 98 -0.34 4.50 2.76
CA GLY A 98 -1.34 5.45 2.25
C GLY A 98 -1.90 6.35 3.34
N ILE A 99 -2.14 5.85 4.56
CA ILE A 99 -2.62 6.65 5.69
C ILE A 99 -1.70 7.86 5.96
N CYS A 100 -0.38 7.70 5.81
CA CYS A 100 0.57 8.81 5.97
C CYS A 100 0.30 9.98 5.01
N SER A 101 -0.30 9.73 3.85
CA SER A 101 -0.62 10.77 2.86
C SER A 101 -1.71 11.76 3.31
N ALA A 102 -2.44 11.46 4.39
CA ALA A 102 -3.43 12.37 4.98
C ALA A 102 -2.80 13.72 5.40
N HIS A 103 -1.54 13.69 5.85
CA HIS A 103 -0.79 14.87 6.29
C HIS A 103 0.57 15.02 5.59
N HIS A 104 1.07 13.97 4.92
CA HIS A 104 2.41 13.91 4.34
C HIS A 104 2.39 13.43 2.88
N LEU A 105 1.49 13.99 2.05
CA LEU A 105 1.32 13.57 0.66
C LEU A 105 2.63 13.63 -0.15
N ASP A 106 3.36 14.74 -0.09
CA ASP A 106 4.58 14.93 -0.89
C ASP A 106 5.68 13.93 -0.48
N ASP A 107 5.95 13.77 0.83
CA ASP A 107 6.92 12.78 1.35
C ASP A 107 6.53 11.35 0.88
N THR A 108 5.22 11.04 0.86
CA THR A 108 4.69 9.72 0.46
C THR A 108 4.87 9.46 -1.03
N LEU A 109 4.53 10.44 -1.89
CA LEU A 109 4.71 10.35 -3.35
C LEU A 109 6.19 10.35 -3.75
N GLU A 110 7.02 11.15 -3.08
CA GLU A 110 8.46 11.17 -3.28
C GLU A 110 9.06 9.80 -3.00
N LYS A 111 8.70 9.15 -1.88
CA LYS A 111 9.22 7.82 -1.56
C LYS A 111 8.81 6.77 -2.58
N LEU A 112 7.57 6.79 -3.08
CA LEU A 112 7.18 5.89 -4.16
C LEU A 112 8.02 6.15 -5.42
N SER A 113 8.21 7.41 -5.80
CA SER A 113 9.05 7.80 -6.93
C SER A 113 10.51 7.35 -6.78
N GLU A 114 11.09 7.47 -5.58
CA GLU A 114 12.44 6.94 -5.27
C GLU A 114 12.49 5.42 -5.41
N PHE A 115 11.51 4.70 -4.87
CA PHE A 115 11.44 3.25 -4.98
C PHE A 115 11.39 2.79 -6.44
N LEU A 116 10.62 3.48 -7.29
CA LEU A 116 10.56 3.21 -8.73
C LEU A 116 11.88 3.48 -9.46
N LYS A 117 12.76 4.33 -8.93
CA LYS A 117 14.09 4.63 -9.48
C LYS A 117 15.18 3.72 -8.91
N SER A 118 14.87 2.90 -7.90
CA SER A 118 15.83 2.03 -7.22
C SER A 118 16.40 0.95 -8.14
N ASP A 119 17.60 0.47 -7.81
CA ASP A 119 18.26 -0.60 -8.56
C ASP A 119 17.48 -1.92 -8.48
N ILE A 120 16.68 -2.12 -7.44
CA ILE A 120 15.75 -3.25 -7.31
C ILE A 120 14.77 -3.22 -8.49
N MET A 121 14.13 -2.07 -8.70
CA MET A 121 13.14 -1.93 -9.77
C MET A 121 13.77 -1.93 -11.17
N LYS A 122 14.90 -1.24 -11.36
CA LYS A 122 15.66 -1.31 -12.62
C LYS A 122 16.09 -2.74 -12.94
N LYS A 123 16.55 -3.50 -11.95
CA LYS A 123 16.94 -4.91 -12.14
C LYS A 123 15.74 -5.74 -12.57
N HIS A 124 14.59 -5.64 -11.91
CA HIS A 124 13.41 -6.42 -12.29
C HIS A 124 12.87 -6.04 -13.68
N VAL A 125 12.92 -4.77 -14.09
CA VAL A 125 12.49 -4.32 -15.42
C VAL A 125 13.48 -4.74 -16.51
N ASN A 126 14.79 -4.68 -16.24
CA ASN A 126 15.82 -5.03 -17.23
C ASN A 126 16.06 -6.54 -17.35
N PHE A 127 15.55 -7.35 -16.40
CA PHE A 127 15.74 -8.81 -16.37
C PHE A 127 14.75 -9.59 -17.26
N PHE A 128 13.79 -8.91 -17.91
CA PHE A 128 12.79 -9.53 -18.79
C PHE A 128 13.35 -10.30 -20.00
N ASN A 129 14.63 -10.15 -20.33
CA ASN A 129 15.24 -10.80 -21.50
C ASN A 129 15.92 -12.15 -21.22
N LEU A 130 16.01 -12.67 -19.98
CA LEU A 130 16.87 -13.84 -19.71
C LEU A 130 16.31 -14.99 -18.85
N PHE A 131 15.33 -14.79 -17.95
CA PHE A 131 14.78 -15.90 -17.16
C PHE A 131 13.29 -15.70 -16.85
N LYS A 132 12.44 -16.58 -17.40
CA LYS A 132 11.02 -16.29 -17.60
C LYS A 132 10.06 -16.72 -16.48
N ASP A 133 10.44 -17.61 -15.55
CA ASP A 133 9.40 -18.23 -14.69
C ASP A 133 9.40 -17.84 -13.20
N ARG A 134 10.54 -17.48 -12.60
CA ARG A 134 10.59 -17.09 -11.17
C ARG A 134 10.59 -15.58 -10.94
N ALA A 135 11.24 -14.82 -11.82
CA ALA A 135 11.34 -13.36 -11.69
C ALA A 135 10.02 -12.63 -12.00
N ASP A 136 9.17 -13.24 -12.83
CA ASP A 136 7.88 -12.70 -13.24
C ASP A 136 6.90 -12.64 -12.05
N GLY A 137 6.85 -13.70 -11.24
CA GLY A 137 5.98 -13.79 -10.06
C GLY A 137 6.30 -12.79 -8.95
N ASP A 138 7.57 -12.43 -8.75
CA ASP A 138 7.95 -11.43 -7.73
C ASP A 138 7.78 -10.00 -8.24
N LEU A 139 8.02 -9.75 -9.53
CA LEU A 139 7.74 -8.44 -10.12
C LEU A 139 6.23 -8.13 -10.11
N GLU A 140 5.37 -9.08 -10.46
CA GLU A 140 3.92 -8.86 -10.44
C GLU A 140 3.40 -8.59 -9.02
N LYS A 141 4.01 -9.19 -7.99
CA LYS A 141 3.71 -8.85 -6.57
C LYS A 141 4.11 -7.41 -6.24
N ILE A 142 5.28 -6.97 -6.68
CA ILE A 142 5.77 -5.61 -6.45
C ILE A 142 4.90 -4.58 -7.18
N LYS A 143 4.59 -4.82 -8.45
CA LYS A 143 3.64 -4.02 -9.24
C LYS A 143 2.29 -3.89 -8.53
N SER A 144 1.77 -5.01 -8.05
CA SER A 144 0.53 -5.03 -7.29
C SER A 144 0.64 -4.23 -5.97
N ALA A 145 1.75 -4.35 -5.24
CA ALA A 145 1.97 -3.59 -4.00
C ALA A 145 2.05 -2.08 -4.28
N LEU A 146 2.70 -1.68 -5.37
CA LEU A 146 2.79 -0.28 -5.81
C LEU A 146 1.42 0.28 -6.20
N ILE A 147 0.60 -0.44 -6.99
CA ILE A 147 -0.78 -0.02 -7.27
C ILE A 147 -1.54 0.20 -5.97
N LEU A 148 -1.44 -0.74 -5.02
CA LEU A 148 -2.15 -0.61 -3.76
C LEU A 148 -1.70 0.62 -2.98
N CYS A 149 -0.39 0.88 -2.90
CA CYS A 149 0.13 2.06 -2.23
C CYS A 149 -0.38 3.34 -2.89
N TYR A 150 -0.30 3.46 -4.22
CA TYR A 150 -0.86 4.60 -4.95
C TYR A 150 -2.37 4.75 -4.78
N GLY A 151 -3.11 3.63 -4.76
CA GLY A 151 -4.54 3.60 -4.49
C GLY A 151 -4.86 4.11 -3.09
N TYR A 152 -4.15 3.66 -2.06
CA TYR A 152 -4.33 4.14 -0.69
C TYR A 152 -3.90 5.60 -0.52
N VAL A 153 -2.85 6.06 -1.21
CA VAL A 153 -2.52 7.50 -1.26
C VAL A 153 -3.71 8.30 -1.81
N ALA A 154 -4.34 7.85 -2.91
CA ALA A 154 -5.52 8.51 -3.45
C ALA A 154 -6.75 8.46 -2.52
N VAL A 155 -6.84 7.45 -1.64
CA VAL A 155 -7.91 7.33 -0.63
C VAL A 155 -7.72 8.33 0.51
N TYR A 156 -6.52 8.37 1.08
CA TYR A 156 -6.25 9.01 2.37
C TYR A 156 -5.77 10.44 2.23
N ALA A 157 -5.21 10.83 1.10
CA ALA A 157 -4.76 12.20 0.88
C ALA A 157 -5.93 13.19 0.79
N PRO A 158 -5.75 14.44 1.26
CA PRO A 158 -6.72 15.51 1.05
C PRO A 158 -7.02 15.70 -0.44
N THR A 159 -8.30 15.90 -0.79
CA THR A 159 -8.77 15.84 -2.18
C THR A 159 -8.17 16.97 -3.01
N GLU A 160 -8.07 18.14 -2.39
CA GLU A 160 -7.52 19.36 -2.94
C GLU A 160 -6.05 19.20 -3.31
N LEU A 161 -5.31 18.40 -2.53
CA LEU A 161 -3.88 18.16 -2.72
C LEU A 161 -3.60 17.02 -3.70
N VAL A 162 -4.42 15.96 -3.67
CA VAL A 162 -4.18 14.78 -4.50
C VAL A 162 -4.70 14.93 -5.93
N LEU A 163 -5.79 15.69 -6.14
CA LEU A 163 -6.38 15.86 -7.48
C LEU A 163 -5.38 16.34 -8.54
N PRO A 164 -4.56 17.38 -8.30
CA PRO A 164 -3.55 17.83 -9.27
C PRO A 164 -2.43 16.80 -9.50
N ARG A 165 -2.24 15.86 -8.57
CA ARG A 165 -1.19 14.83 -8.59
C ARG A 165 -1.63 13.52 -9.24
N ILE A 166 -2.93 13.32 -9.47
CA ILE A 166 -3.46 12.05 -10.02
C ILE A 166 -2.81 11.76 -11.37
N GLU A 167 -2.80 12.71 -12.29
CA GLU A 167 -2.23 12.49 -13.62
C GLU A 167 -0.69 12.55 -13.58
N SER A 168 -0.14 13.59 -12.97
CA SER A 168 1.30 13.89 -13.00
C SER A 168 2.15 12.92 -12.20
N ASP A 169 1.62 12.33 -11.13
CA ASP A 169 2.42 11.53 -10.20
C ASP A 169 1.88 10.13 -10.05
N ILE A 170 0.58 9.95 -9.85
CA ILE A 170 0.01 8.63 -9.59
C ILE A 170 -0.07 7.82 -10.89
N LEU A 171 -0.88 8.29 -11.84
CA LEU A 171 -1.11 7.60 -13.11
C LEU A 171 0.19 7.47 -13.88
N ARG A 172 0.93 8.56 -14.11
CA ARG A 172 2.22 8.53 -14.83
C ARG A 172 3.15 7.43 -14.32
N ASN A 173 3.29 7.28 -13.00
CA ASN A 173 4.17 6.29 -12.41
C ASN A 173 3.62 4.87 -12.47
N VAL A 174 2.31 4.68 -12.28
CA VAL A 174 1.67 3.38 -12.48
C VAL A 174 1.84 2.95 -13.94
N PHE A 175 1.49 3.80 -14.91
CA PHE A 175 1.66 3.51 -16.34
C PHE A 175 3.07 3.10 -16.73
N LEU A 176 4.08 3.79 -16.20
CA LEU A 176 5.49 3.52 -16.51
C LEU A 176 5.88 2.05 -16.24
N TYR A 177 5.24 1.40 -15.27
CA TYR A 177 5.54 0.02 -14.89
C TYR A 177 4.56 -1.04 -15.42
N PHE A 178 3.32 -0.65 -15.74
CA PHE A 178 2.36 -1.58 -16.38
C PHE A 178 2.50 -1.61 -17.90
N HIS A 179 3.03 -0.55 -18.52
CA HIS A 179 3.37 -0.49 -19.93
C HIS A 179 4.89 -0.44 -20.11
N THR A 180 5.58 -1.53 -19.78
CA THR A 180 6.95 -1.72 -20.28
C THR A 180 6.86 -1.91 -21.79
N LYS A 181 7.31 -0.90 -22.55
CA LYS A 181 7.29 -0.90 -24.01
C LYS A 181 7.87 -2.20 -24.57
N VAL A 182 7.10 -2.86 -25.44
CA VAL A 182 7.65 -3.71 -26.50
C VAL A 182 8.49 -2.79 -27.40
N LEU A 183 9.81 -3.02 -27.42
CA LEU A 183 10.81 -2.56 -28.39
C LEU A 183 10.68 -1.13 -28.98
N GLY A 184 11.60 -0.24 -28.59
CA GLY A 184 12.26 0.66 -29.53
C GLY A 184 11.59 1.98 -29.94
N ILE A 185 10.41 2.35 -29.45
CA ILE A 185 9.80 3.65 -29.80
C ILE A 185 9.90 4.64 -28.63
N LYS A 186 10.60 5.76 -28.85
CA LYS A 186 10.60 6.94 -27.96
C LYS A 186 9.24 7.65 -28.04
N VAL A 187 8.22 7.04 -27.46
CA VAL A 187 6.95 7.71 -27.15
C VAL A 187 7.16 8.58 -25.91
N GLU A 188 7.07 9.90 -26.06
CA GLU A 188 6.88 10.81 -24.94
C GLU A 188 5.50 10.55 -24.33
N PRO A 189 5.38 10.39 -23.00
CA PRO A 189 4.13 10.00 -22.38
C PRO A 189 3.19 11.21 -22.27
N LYS A 190 2.46 11.51 -23.34
CA LYS A 190 1.16 12.17 -23.18
C LYS A 190 0.20 11.09 -22.68
N VAL A 191 0.04 11.03 -21.36
CA VAL A 191 -0.91 10.12 -20.70
C VAL A 191 -2.33 10.60 -21.03
N GLN A 192 -2.97 9.96 -22.01
CA GLN A 192 -4.40 10.11 -22.26
C GLN A 192 -5.11 8.89 -21.67
N CYS A 193 -6.09 9.11 -20.78
CA CYS A 193 -6.86 8.05 -20.10
C CYS A 193 -7.50 7.01 -21.06
N SER A 194 -7.70 7.37 -22.33
CA SER A 194 -8.31 6.53 -23.37
C SER A 194 -7.41 5.41 -23.91
N SER A 195 -6.12 5.35 -23.57
CA SER A 195 -5.16 4.34 -24.07
C SER A 195 -4.79 3.25 -23.06
N LEU A 196 -5.44 3.24 -21.90
CA LEU A 196 -5.22 2.25 -20.85
C LEU A 196 -5.76 0.86 -21.24
N PRO A 197 -5.07 -0.23 -20.85
CA PRO A 197 -5.62 -1.57 -20.97
C PRO A 197 -6.76 -1.71 -19.95
N ALA A 198 -7.87 -2.30 -20.40
CA ALA A 198 -9.15 -2.31 -19.69
C ALA A 198 -9.06 -2.88 -18.26
N ASN A 199 -8.16 -3.84 -18.02
CA ASN A 199 -7.90 -4.44 -16.72
C ASN A 199 -7.23 -3.48 -15.71
N LEU A 200 -6.29 -2.65 -16.15
CA LEU A 200 -5.61 -1.65 -15.32
C LEU A 200 -6.52 -0.46 -15.03
N LEU A 201 -7.29 -0.02 -16.04
CA LEU A 201 -8.41 0.92 -15.85
C LEU A 201 -9.39 0.37 -14.84
N SER A 202 -9.82 -0.88 -14.98
CA SER A 202 -10.77 -1.48 -14.03
C SER A 202 -10.19 -1.57 -12.63
N SER A 203 -8.88 -1.85 -12.47
CA SER A 203 -8.26 -1.98 -11.15
C SER A 203 -8.03 -0.62 -10.48
N LEU A 204 -7.53 0.38 -11.22
CA LEU A 204 -7.38 1.74 -10.70
C LEU A 204 -8.73 2.41 -10.49
N CYS A 205 -9.67 2.26 -11.42
CA CYS A 205 -11.00 2.81 -11.32
C CYS A 205 -11.80 2.10 -10.23
N SER A 206 -11.66 0.77 -10.05
CA SER A 206 -12.23 0.07 -8.89
C SER A 206 -11.54 0.47 -7.60
N ALA A 207 -10.22 0.67 -7.57
CA ALA A 207 -9.52 1.14 -6.38
C ALA A 207 -9.95 2.56 -5.99
N ILE A 208 -10.04 3.47 -6.96
CA ILE A 208 -10.50 4.86 -6.79
C ILE A 208 -12.01 4.91 -6.48
N HIS A 209 -12.84 4.06 -7.09
CA HIS A 209 -14.27 4.00 -6.85
C HIS A 209 -14.60 3.31 -5.52
N TYR A 210 -13.85 2.27 -5.13
CA TYR A 210 -13.94 1.63 -3.81
C TYR A 210 -13.44 2.57 -2.71
N ALA A 211 -12.34 3.29 -2.95
CA ALA A 211 -11.85 4.38 -2.10
C ALA A 211 -12.92 5.46 -1.86
N ARG A 212 -13.56 5.91 -2.95
CA ARG A 212 -14.65 6.89 -2.91
C ARG A 212 -15.90 6.35 -2.23
N LYS A 213 -16.23 5.05 -2.41
CA LYS A 213 -17.35 4.38 -1.75
C LYS A 213 -17.16 4.28 -0.24
N ILE A 214 -15.97 3.89 0.24
CA ILE A 214 -15.63 3.87 1.68
C ILE A 214 -15.74 5.27 2.29
N ARG A 215 -15.34 6.31 1.55
CA ARG A 215 -15.49 7.70 1.98
C ARG A 215 -16.94 8.18 2.01
N ALA A 216 -17.76 7.76 1.05
CA ALA A 216 -19.19 8.09 1.01
C ALA A 216 -20.00 7.35 2.10
N GLU A 217 -19.62 6.12 2.44
CA GLU A 217 -20.23 5.34 3.52
C GLU A 217 -19.81 5.82 4.92
N ARG A 218 -18.72 6.61 5.03
CA ARG A 218 -18.22 7.18 6.28
C ARG A 218 -18.34 8.71 6.29
N GLY A 219 -19.57 9.20 6.14
CA GLY A 219 -19.89 10.63 6.31
C GLY A 219 -19.30 11.21 7.62
N PRO A 220 -19.24 12.55 7.78
CA PRO A 220 -18.40 13.22 8.78
C PRO A 220 -18.68 12.90 10.26
N ARG A 221 -19.71 12.10 10.55
CA ARG A 221 -20.04 11.55 11.87
C ARG A 221 -20.78 10.25 11.63
N GLY A 222 -20.30 9.14 12.20
CA GLY A 222 -20.87 7.81 12.01
C GLY A 222 -22.38 7.76 12.28
N ARG A 223 -23.16 7.63 11.21
CA ARG A 223 -24.51 7.06 11.22
C ARG A 223 -24.84 6.60 9.81
N ALA A 224 -25.04 5.29 9.65
CA ALA A 224 -25.57 4.71 8.43
C ALA A 224 -26.99 5.24 8.19
N VAL A 225 -27.24 5.81 7.02
CA VAL A 225 -28.60 6.07 6.55
C VAL A 225 -28.85 5.10 5.40
N GLY A 226 -29.78 4.18 5.62
CA GLY A 226 -30.15 3.14 4.68
C GLY A 226 -30.95 3.66 3.48
N GLY A 227 -31.01 2.81 2.45
CA GLY A 227 -31.98 2.87 1.37
C GLY A 227 -31.40 3.20 0.00
N GLY A 228 -31.36 2.20 -0.90
CA GLY A 228 -31.14 2.41 -2.33
C GLY A 228 -30.10 1.52 -3.00
N TYR A 229 -30.13 0.21 -2.76
CA TYR A 229 -29.50 -0.76 -3.67
C TYR A 229 -30.40 -0.93 -4.91
N ILE A 230 -29.82 -1.28 -6.06
CA ILE A 230 -30.45 -1.41 -7.41
C ILE A 230 -30.44 -0.05 -8.13
N THR A 231 -29.47 0.29 -9.00
CA THR A 231 -29.45 -0.09 -10.44
C THR A 231 -28.11 0.29 -11.13
N TRP A 232 -26.97 -0.37 -10.89
CA TRP A 232 -25.78 -0.13 -11.75
C TRP A 232 -24.91 -1.38 -12.04
N TRP A 233 -25.35 -2.56 -11.60
CA TRP A 233 -24.67 -3.84 -11.90
C TRP A 233 -24.86 -4.33 -13.36
N GLY A 234 -25.59 -3.59 -14.20
CA GLY A 234 -26.05 -4.07 -15.50
C GLY A 234 -25.08 -3.91 -16.68
N GLN A 235 -23.98 -3.16 -16.56
CA GLN A 235 -23.25 -2.69 -17.76
C GLN A 235 -21.75 -3.04 -17.82
N MET A 236 -21.27 -4.00 -17.04
CA MET A 236 -19.87 -4.46 -17.15
C MET A 236 -19.83 -5.99 -17.24
N ARG A 237 -20.12 -6.48 -18.44
CA ARG A 237 -19.72 -7.82 -18.89
C ARG A 237 -18.73 -7.63 -20.05
N CYS A 238 -17.56 -8.25 -19.89
CA CYS A 238 -16.41 -8.33 -20.79
C CYS A 238 -15.51 -7.10 -20.87
#